data_AF-A0A9X9HWC1-F1
#
_entry.id   AF-A0A9X9HWC1-F1
#
_cell.length_a   1.000
_cell.length_b   1.000
_cell.length_c   1.000
_cell.angle_alpha   90.00
_cell.angle_beta   90.00
_cell.angle_gamma   90.00
#
_symmetry.space_group_name_H-M   'P 1'
#
loop_
_entity.id
_entity.type
_entity.pdbx_description
1 polymer ?
#
loop_
_entity_poly.entity_id
_entity_poly.type
_entity_poly.pdbx_seq_one_letter_code
_entity_poly.pdbx_strand_id
1 'polypeptide(L)'
;MKPNRLLPLVLLLTALSAHAKDFIIYDRMDYVSKPDLTADKLSKVFLVYESELVKPDPTGKRKHGVLNEARIRELAKQSRREGYRTISTDIESWFAEKDGQLLTPDELKTDFARMYQIFREENPRAVISNYGMPSEHLHGIRHYRPNVDNETILAKWRQVSKRRAPTAAISDYANPVFYITSPDLVQWEKDVKTAVDDIHQRFPNKKIIGYIWPQYYSATNSPYFKQFIDPVRWRKMLEISKKYTDGVIIWSDKRDENNQIVRWNDPRIQATMKATQAFIHANAKEIKVEGLQKY
;
A
#
# COMPACT_ATOMS: atom_id res chain seq x y z
N MET A 1 -26.78 -34.52 58.07
CA MET A 1 -26.94 -34.28 56.62
C MET A 1 -27.51 -32.88 56.42
N LYS A 2 -26.68 -31.92 55.98
CA LYS A 2 -27.09 -30.53 55.70
C LYS A 2 -26.98 -30.31 54.17
N PRO A 3 -27.89 -29.52 53.57
CA PRO A 3 -28.15 -29.54 52.14
C PRO A 3 -27.09 -28.82 51.32
N ASN A 4 -26.74 -29.41 50.18
CA ASN A 4 -25.93 -28.83 49.11
C ASN A 4 -26.59 -27.54 48.59
N ARG A 5 -25.91 -26.41 48.78
CA ARG A 5 -26.21 -25.16 48.06
C ARG A 5 -25.51 -25.21 46.71
N LEU A 6 -26.27 -25.41 45.64
CA LEU A 6 -25.82 -25.08 44.28
C LEU A 6 -25.60 -23.56 44.21
N LEU A 7 -24.37 -23.15 43.89
CA LEU A 7 -24.06 -21.80 43.45
C LEU A 7 -24.60 -21.61 42.01
N PRO A 8 -25.32 -20.53 41.69
CA PRO A 8 -25.63 -20.21 40.30
C PRO A 8 -24.36 -19.67 39.63
N LEU A 9 -23.91 -20.36 38.59
CA LEU A 9 -22.86 -19.92 37.68
C LEU A 9 -23.40 -18.73 36.86
N VAL A 10 -23.00 -17.52 37.22
CA VAL A 10 -23.29 -16.31 36.43
C VAL A 10 -22.36 -16.33 35.21
N LEU A 11 -22.92 -16.66 34.05
CA LEU A 11 -22.23 -16.52 32.77
C LEU A 11 -22.19 -15.02 32.41
N LEU A 12 -21.07 -14.34 32.63
CA LEU A 12 -20.84 -13.01 32.05
C LEU A 12 -20.61 -13.18 30.54
N LEU A 13 -21.66 -12.96 29.74
CA LEU A 13 -21.51 -12.66 28.33
C LEU A 13 -20.94 -11.24 28.19
N THR A 14 -19.62 -11.12 28.09
CA THR A 14 -19.02 -9.90 27.57
C THR A 14 -19.34 -9.83 26.08
N ALA A 15 -20.34 -9.05 25.71
CA ALA A 15 -20.51 -8.60 24.33
C ALA A 15 -19.25 -7.81 23.96
N LEU A 16 -18.32 -8.47 23.25
CA LEU A 16 -17.25 -7.78 22.55
C LEU A 16 -17.93 -6.88 21.53
N SER A 17 -18.12 -5.63 21.90
CA SER A 17 -18.43 -4.57 20.96
C SER A 17 -17.25 -4.54 20.01
N ALA A 18 -17.40 -5.10 18.81
CA ALA A 18 -16.41 -4.96 17.77
C ALA A 18 -16.26 -3.46 17.52
N HIS A 19 -15.23 -2.85 18.09
CA HIS A 19 -14.91 -1.47 17.80
C HIS A 19 -14.69 -1.40 16.29
N ALA A 20 -15.51 -0.58 15.63
CA ALA A 20 -15.36 -0.25 14.23
C ALA A 20 -13.89 0.15 13.97
N LYS A 21 -13.19 -0.66 13.17
CA LYS A 21 -11.80 -0.41 12.81
C LYS A 21 -11.72 0.85 11.94
N ASP A 22 -10.86 1.78 12.31
CA ASP A 22 -10.58 2.95 11.48
C ASP A 22 -10.01 2.51 10.12
N PHE A 23 -10.49 3.14 9.05
CA PHE A 23 -10.01 2.91 7.69
C PHE A 23 -9.67 4.25 7.03
N ILE A 24 -8.41 4.41 6.58
CA ILE A 24 -7.94 5.64 5.93
C ILE A 24 -7.73 5.39 4.44
N ILE A 25 -8.29 6.26 3.60
CA ILE A 25 -8.07 6.27 2.16
C ILE A 25 -7.12 7.42 1.86
N TYR A 26 -5.97 7.12 1.25
CA TYR A 26 -5.01 8.13 0.79
C TYR A 26 -5.12 8.30 -0.72
N ASP A 27 -5.04 9.55 -1.18
CA ASP A 27 -5.06 9.91 -2.60
C ASP A 27 -3.64 10.14 -3.11
N ARG A 28 -3.24 9.37 -4.14
CA ARG A 28 -2.07 9.58 -5.01
C ARG A 28 -2.41 9.30 -6.47
N MET A 29 -3.63 9.60 -6.88
CA MET A 29 -3.97 9.58 -8.30
C MET A 29 -3.24 10.74 -9.00
N ASP A 30 -2.64 10.50 -10.17
CA ASP A 30 -1.84 11.50 -10.91
C ASP A 30 -2.62 12.16 -12.07
N TYR A 31 -3.96 12.14 -12.01
CA TYR A 31 -4.80 12.71 -13.05
C TYR A 31 -4.65 14.22 -13.17
N VAL A 32 -4.55 14.71 -14.41
CA VAL A 32 -4.31 16.13 -14.68
C VAL A 32 -5.50 16.98 -14.24
N SER A 33 -5.21 18.09 -13.56
CA SER A 33 -6.22 19.04 -13.01
C SER A 33 -7.11 18.45 -11.90
N LYS A 34 -6.68 17.37 -11.24
CA LYS A 34 -7.39 16.84 -10.06
C LYS A 34 -7.31 17.82 -8.88
N PRO A 35 -8.43 18.16 -8.23
CA PRO A 35 -8.43 19.02 -7.06
C PRO A 35 -7.92 18.30 -5.80
N ASP A 36 -7.81 19.02 -4.70
CA ASP A 36 -7.64 18.42 -3.38
C ASP A 36 -8.92 17.66 -2.97
N LEU A 37 -8.78 16.38 -2.64
CA LEU A 37 -9.90 15.48 -2.28
C LEU A 37 -10.05 15.30 -0.75
N THR A 38 -9.37 16.12 0.06
CA THR A 38 -9.48 16.05 1.52
C THR A 38 -10.93 16.25 2.00
N ALA A 39 -11.69 17.15 1.34
CA ALA A 39 -13.10 17.37 1.65
C ALA A 39 -13.98 16.14 1.33
N ASP A 40 -13.58 15.34 0.35
CA ASP A 40 -14.19 14.05 -0.01
C ASP A 40 -13.75 12.89 0.90
N LYS A 41 -13.03 13.19 1.99
CA LYS A 41 -12.43 12.22 2.93
C LYS A 41 -11.29 11.36 2.37
N LEU A 42 -10.62 11.82 1.32
CA LEU A 42 -9.37 11.20 0.87
C LEU A 42 -8.19 11.97 1.47
N SER A 43 -7.45 11.30 2.35
CA SER A 43 -6.28 11.84 3.03
C SER A 43 -5.13 12.05 2.07
N LYS A 44 -4.20 12.93 2.42
CA LYS A 44 -2.97 13.12 1.66
C LYS A 44 -1.87 12.22 2.20
N VAL A 45 -1.03 11.69 1.30
CA VAL A 45 0.21 10.99 1.64
C VAL A 45 1.36 11.63 0.87
N PHE A 46 2.53 11.71 1.49
CA PHE A 46 3.74 12.20 0.84
C PHE A 46 4.42 11.03 0.12
N LEU A 47 4.06 10.78 -1.14
CA LEU A 47 4.75 9.79 -1.97
C LEU A 47 5.98 10.40 -2.63
N VAL A 48 7.11 9.71 -2.50
CA VAL A 48 8.39 10.08 -3.09
C VAL A 48 8.92 8.93 -3.94
N TYR A 49 9.13 9.18 -5.23
CA TYR A 49 9.62 8.18 -6.17
C TYR A 49 11.14 8.00 -6.12
N GLU A 50 11.62 6.82 -6.54
CA GLU A 50 13.04 6.43 -6.54
C GLU A 50 13.97 7.50 -7.12
N SER A 51 13.58 8.14 -8.22
CA SER A 51 14.37 9.16 -8.92
C SER A 51 14.75 10.35 -8.05
N GLU A 52 13.97 10.64 -7.01
CA GLU A 52 14.20 11.71 -6.05
C GLU A 52 15.02 11.22 -4.84
N LEU A 53 15.06 9.91 -4.60
CA LEU A 53 15.65 9.29 -3.41
C LEU A 53 17.05 8.76 -3.68
N VAL A 54 17.33 8.34 -4.91
CA VAL A 54 18.55 7.63 -5.30
C VAL A 54 19.33 8.44 -6.32
N LYS A 55 20.66 8.45 -6.19
CA LYS A 55 21.60 9.00 -7.16
C LYS A 55 22.57 7.91 -7.62
N PRO A 56 23.23 8.09 -8.78
CA PRO A 56 24.31 7.17 -9.19
C PRO A 56 25.36 7.03 -8.09
N ASP A 57 25.87 5.80 -7.91
CA ASP A 57 27.01 5.57 -7.03
C ASP A 57 28.26 6.21 -7.65
N PRO A 58 28.90 7.19 -6.98
CA PRO A 58 30.09 7.85 -7.51
C PRO A 58 31.27 6.88 -7.70
N THR A 59 31.29 5.73 -7.03
CA THR A 59 32.32 4.70 -7.19
C THR A 59 31.99 3.70 -8.31
N GLY A 60 30.75 3.71 -8.82
CA GLY A 60 30.26 2.78 -9.83
C GLY A 60 30.10 1.32 -9.37
N LYS A 61 30.34 1.03 -8.08
CA LYS A 61 30.26 -0.33 -7.51
C LYS A 61 28.81 -0.78 -7.33
N ARG A 62 27.93 0.14 -6.96
CA ARG A 62 26.50 -0.12 -6.75
C ARG A 62 25.69 0.32 -7.97
N LYS A 63 25.27 -0.66 -8.78
CA LYS A 63 24.50 -0.49 -10.02
C LYS A 63 23.09 0.06 -9.76
N HIS A 64 22.57 -0.24 -8.58
CA HIS A 64 21.31 0.27 -8.05
C HIS A 64 21.36 1.74 -7.60
N GLY A 65 22.53 2.38 -7.62
CA GLY A 65 22.73 3.72 -7.05
C GLY A 65 22.74 3.70 -5.52
N VAL A 66 22.96 4.88 -4.93
CA VAL A 66 23.02 5.12 -3.48
C VAL A 66 22.03 6.22 -3.09
N LEU A 67 21.68 6.31 -1.81
CA LEU A 67 20.81 7.37 -1.32
C LEU A 67 21.35 8.77 -1.66
N ASN A 68 20.47 9.63 -2.16
CA ASN A 68 20.71 11.05 -2.28
C ASN A 68 20.33 11.75 -0.95
N GLU A 69 21.13 11.56 0.10
CA GLU A 69 20.78 12.04 1.44
C GLU A 69 20.45 13.54 1.52
N ALA A 70 21.12 14.38 0.74
CA ALA A 70 20.84 15.81 0.67
C ALA A 70 19.41 16.06 0.16
N ARG A 71 19.03 15.41 -0.95
CA ARG A 71 17.68 15.52 -1.51
C ARG A 71 16.63 14.92 -0.56
N ILE A 72 16.90 13.76 0.03
CA ILE A 72 16.02 13.12 1.03
C ILE A 72 15.77 14.07 2.21
N ARG A 73 16.80 14.78 2.69
CA ARG A 73 16.66 15.74 3.79
C ARG A 73 15.80 16.94 3.40
N GLU A 74 15.91 17.44 2.18
CA GLU A 74 15.00 18.49 1.69
C GLU A 74 13.54 18.02 1.61
N LEU A 75 13.32 16.81 1.09
CA LEU A 75 11.99 16.20 1.01
C LEU A 75 11.40 15.95 2.41
N ALA A 76 12.23 15.55 3.38
CA ALA A 76 11.81 15.38 4.76
C ALA A 76 11.40 16.72 5.40
N LYS A 77 12.17 17.79 5.19
CA LYS A 77 11.81 19.15 5.63
C LYS A 77 10.53 19.65 4.94
N GLN A 78 10.37 19.37 3.66
CA GLN A 78 9.15 19.67 2.92
C GLN A 78 7.95 18.95 3.53
N SER A 79 8.08 17.65 3.82
CA SER A 79 7.00 16.86 4.41
C SER A 79 6.52 17.45 5.74
N ARG A 80 7.45 17.93 6.59
CA ARG A 80 7.12 18.64 7.83
C ARG A 80 6.43 19.97 7.58
N ARG A 81 7.01 20.83 6.73
CA ARG A 81 6.46 22.17 6.43
C ARG A 81 5.04 22.10 5.86
N GLU A 82 4.79 21.13 4.99
CA GLU A 82 3.48 20.91 4.39
C GLU A 82 2.53 20.11 5.31
N GLY A 83 3.05 19.58 6.42
CA GLY A 83 2.27 18.95 7.47
C GLY A 83 1.91 17.49 7.24
N TYR A 84 2.62 16.80 6.35
CA TYR A 84 2.42 15.37 6.11
C TYR A 84 2.93 14.54 7.29
N ARG A 85 2.12 13.57 7.68
CA ARG A 85 2.50 12.55 8.65
C ARG A 85 2.85 11.24 7.95
N THR A 86 1.98 10.73 7.10
CA THR A 86 2.23 9.49 6.35
C THR A 86 3.12 9.76 5.14
N ILE A 87 4.22 9.02 5.07
CA ILE A 87 5.22 9.08 3.99
C ILE A 87 5.29 7.70 3.33
N SER A 88 5.19 7.66 2.00
CA SER A 88 5.40 6.44 1.21
C SER A 88 6.57 6.68 0.27
N THR A 89 7.59 5.83 0.33
CA THR A 89 8.69 5.87 -0.64
C THR A 89 8.47 4.79 -1.70
N ASP A 90 9.01 4.99 -2.89
CA ASP A 90 8.84 4.05 -4.00
C ASP A 90 10.18 3.76 -4.66
N ILE A 91 11.03 3.00 -3.95
CA ILE A 91 12.26 2.40 -4.49
C ILE A 91 11.95 0.94 -4.79
N GLU A 92 11.86 0.59 -6.08
CA GLU A 92 11.55 -0.76 -6.55
C GLU A 92 12.79 -1.47 -7.07
N SER A 93 13.68 -0.72 -7.74
CA SER A 93 14.80 -1.31 -8.49
C SER A 93 15.73 -2.12 -7.60
N TRP A 94 15.89 -1.71 -6.35
CA TRP A 94 16.74 -2.34 -5.34
C TRP A 94 16.34 -3.78 -5.00
N PHE A 95 15.08 -4.17 -5.24
CA PHE A 95 14.61 -5.53 -4.99
C PHE A 95 14.85 -6.47 -6.17
N ALA A 96 15.10 -5.92 -7.37
CA ALA A 96 15.40 -6.67 -8.58
C ALA A 96 16.91 -6.92 -8.75
N GLU A 97 17.25 -7.84 -9.65
CA GLU A 97 18.62 -7.99 -10.14
C GLU A 97 18.89 -6.92 -11.21
N LYS A 98 20.08 -6.33 -11.15
CA LYS A 98 20.53 -5.31 -12.10
C LYS A 98 22.00 -5.50 -12.41
N ASP A 99 22.30 -5.77 -13.67
CA ASP A 99 23.66 -5.98 -14.18
C ASP A 99 24.48 -6.99 -13.35
N GLY A 100 23.84 -8.12 -12.98
CA GLY A 100 24.44 -9.17 -12.15
C GLY A 100 24.50 -8.85 -10.66
N GLN A 101 24.02 -7.69 -10.22
CA GLN A 101 23.99 -7.28 -8.82
C GLN A 101 22.59 -7.41 -8.22
N LEU A 102 22.52 -8.13 -7.11
CA LEU A 102 21.34 -8.26 -6.27
C LEU A 102 21.67 -7.84 -4.84
N LEU A 103 21.01 -6.79 -4.34
CA LEU A 103 21.27 -6.32 -2.98
C LEU A 103 20.81 -7.36 -1.94
N THR A 104 21.64 -7.58 -0.92
CA THR A 104 21.31 -8.45 0.20
C THR A 104 20.22 -7.82 1.08
N PRO A 105 19.46 -8.63 1.85
CA PRO A 105 18.47 -8.10 2.77
C PRO A 105 19.03 -7.12 3.82
N ASP A 106 20.29 -7.29 4.23
CA ASP A 106 20.95 -6.40 5.20
C ASP A 106 21.39 -5.07 4.58
N GLU A 107 21.87 -5.07 3.34
CA GLU A 107 22.12 -3.84 2.58
C GLU A 107 20.82 -3.03 2.44
N LEU A 108 19.75 -3.69 1.98
CA LEU A 108 18.42 -3.08 1.86
C LEU A 108 17.98 -2.46 3.19
N LYS A 109 17.99 -3.25 4.27
CA LYS A 109 17.61 -2.77 5.60
C LYS A 109 18.43 -1.56 6.03
N THR A 110 19.74 -1.58 5.80
CA THR A 110 20.65 -0.50 6.20
C THR A 110 20.29 0.80 5.49
N ASP A 111 20.10 0.77 4.17
CA ASP A 111 19.76 1.97 3.42
C ASP A 111 18.35 2.49 3.75
N PHE A 112 17.36 1.60 3.83
CA PHE A 112 16.01 2.01 4.23
C PHE A 112 16.01 2.58 5.66
N ALA A 113 16.76 2.00 6.60
CA ALA A 113 16.92 2.55 7.94
C ALA A 113 17.50 3.96 7.92
N ARG A 114 18.54 4.19 7.11
CA ARG A 114 19.14 5.51 6.95
C ARG A 114 18.16 6.53 6.37
N MET A 115 17.43 6.16 5.32
CA MET A 115 16.41 7.02 4.73
C MET A 115 15.30 7.36 5.73
N TYR A 116 14.75 6.37 6.42
CA TYR A 116 13.70 6.58 7.41
C TYR A 116 14.19 7.41 8.59
N GLN A 117 15.44 7.24 9.01
CA GLN A 117 16.05 8.08 10.03
C GLN A 117 16.09 9.55 9.61
N ILE A 118 16.53 9.86 8.39
CA ILE A 118 16.56 11.26 7.88
C ILE A 118 15.16 11.87 7.91
N PHE A 119 14.13 11.11 7.49
CA PHE A 119 12.75 11.58 7.58
C PHE A 119 12.33 11.90 9.01
N ARG A 120 12.67 11.04 9.99
CA ARG A 120 12.32 11.26 11.40
C ARG A 120 13.11 12.39 12.06
N GLU A 121 14.37 12.61 11.67
CA GLU A 121 15.19 13.73 12.14
C GLU A 121 14.54 15.08 11.77
N GLU A 122 14.08 15.22 10.53
CA GLU A 122 13.52 16.48 10.03
C GLU A 122 12.01 16.61 10.29
N ASN A 123 11.29 15.48 10.29
CA ASN A 123 9.86 15.36 10.59
C ASN A 123 9.63 14.29 11.68
N PRO A 124 9.69 14.65 12.97
CA PRO A 124 9.53 13.70 14.08
C PRO A 124 8.20 12.95 14.14
N ARG A 125 7.21 13.37 13.34
CA ARG A 125 5.90 12.73 13.22
C ARG A 125 5.80 11.75 12.06
N ALA A 126 6.81 11.69 11.20
CA ALA A 126 6.80 10.85 10.01
C ALA A 126 6.50 9.39 10.38
N VAL A 127 5.51 8.83 9.69
CA VAL A 127 5.18 7.41 9.68
C VAL A 127 5.48 6.93 8.28
N ILE A 128 6.52 6.11 8.11
CA ILE A 128 7.13 5.85 6.81
C ILE A 128 7.25 4.36 6.48
N SER A 129 7.00 4.03 5.21
CA SER A 129 7.27 2.72 4.60
C SER A 129 7.63 2.90 3.12
N ASN A 130 8.23 1.87 2.53
CA ASN A 130 8.40 1.74 1.10
C ASN A 130 7.24 0.94 0.47
N TYR A 131 6.91 1.27 -0.77
CA TYR A 131 6.05 0.51 -1.66
C TYR A 131 6.50 -0.97 -1.73
N GLY A 132 5.52 -1.88 -1.76
CA GLY A 132 5.75 -3.32 -1.85
C GLY A 132 6.31 -3.97 -0.58
N MET A 133 6.18 -3.34 0.59
CA MET A 133 6.54 -3.96 1.88
C MET A 133 5.35 -4.65 2.54
N PRO A 134 5.50 -5.83 3.17
CA PRO A 134 6.67 -6.71 3.22
C PRO A 134 6.68 -7.77 2.11
N SER A 135 5.75 -7.72 1.17
CA SER A 135 5.48 -8.79 0.24
C SER A 135 5.36 -8.28 -1.19
N GLU A 136 5.81 -9.13 -2.11
CA GLU A 136 5.70 -8.88 -3.55
C GLU A 136 4.23 -8.94 -4.00
N HIS A 137 3.94 -8.34 -5.15
CA HIS A 137 2.61 -8.34 -5.77
C HIS A 137 2.17 -9.75 -6.21
N LEU A 138 1.50 -10.49 -5.32
CA LEU A 138 1.07 -11.88 -5.54
C LEU A 138 0.20 -12.05 -6.80
N HIS A 139 -0.77 -11.16 -6.99
CA HIS A 139 -1.68 -11.24 -8.15
C HIS A 139 -0.93 -11.01 -9.47
N GLY A 140 0.08 -10.14 -9.48
CA GLY A 140 1.01 -9.99 -10.60
C GLY A 140 1.86 -11.23 -10.86
N ILE A 141 2.41 -11.85 -9.81
CA ILE A 141 3.17 -13.12 -9.94
C ILE A 141 2.31 -14.21 -10.60
N ARG A 142 1.04 -14.30 -10.20
CA ARG A 142 0.05 -15.24 -10.76
C ARG A 142 -0.24 -14.95 -12.23
N HIS A 143 -0.44 -13.69 -12.60
CA HIS A 143 -0.68 -13.26 -13.98
C HIS A 143 0.41 -13.74 -14.95
N TYR A 144 1.68 -13.63 -14.55
CA TYR A 144 2.81 -14.08 -15.37
C TYR A 144 3.04 -15.61 -15.35
N ARG A 145 2.18 -16.37 -14.66
CA ARG A 145 2.29 -17.83 -14.47
C ARG A 145 0.92 -18.52 -14.54
N PRO A 146 0.14 -18.34 -15.63
CA PRO A 146 -1.26 -18.78 -15.68
C PRO A 146 -1.45 -20.30 -15.58
N ASN A 147 -0.44 -21.09 -15.95
CA ASN A 147 -0.49 -22.57 -15.97
C ASN A 147 0.28 -23.22 -14.82
N VAL A 148 0.59 -22.45 -13.77
CA VAL A 148 1.30 -22.94 -12.59
C VAL A 148 0.29 -23.15 -11.47
N ASP A 149 0.39 -24.27 -10.76
CA ASP A 149 -0.49 -24.57 -9.64
C ASP A 149 -0.35 -23.54 -8.51
N ASN A 150 -1.39 -23.44 -7.67
CA ASN A 150 -1.46 -22.42 -6.64
C ASN A 150 -0.33 -22.54 -5.60
N GLU A 151 0.05 -23.74 -5.19
CA GLU A 151 1.08 -23.91 -4.15
C GLU A 151 2.46 -23.50 -4.67
N THR A 152 2.77 -23.82 -5.92
CA THR A 152 4.01 -23.35 -6.56
C THR A 152 4.04 -21.82 -6.68
N ILE A 153 2.91 -21.17 -7.02
CA ILE A 153 2.81 -19.71 -7.03
C ILE A 153 3.05 -19.13 -5.63
N LEU A 154 2.41 -19.68 -4.60
CA LEU A 154 2.57 -19.23 -3.22
C LEU A 154 4.00 -19.44 -2.71
N ALA A 155 4.62 -20.58 -3.03
CA ALA A 155 6.02 -20.85 -2.68
C ALA A 155 6.96 -19.82 -3.32
N LYS A 156 6.77 -19.51 -4.61
CA LYS A 156 7.55 -18.47 -5.30
C LYS A 156 7.33 -17.11 -4.67
N TRP A 157 6.08 -16.73 -4.39
CA TRP A 157 5.75 -15.45 -3.77
C TRP A 157 6.39 -15.31 -2.38
N ARG A 158 6.32 -16.33 -1.52
CA ARG A 158 7.00 -16.34 -0.21
C ARG A 158 8.52 -16.23 -0.37
N GLN A 159 9.10 -16.97 -1.32
CA GLN A 159 10.54 -16.94 -1.60
C GLN A 159 11.01 -15.52 -1.95
N VAL A 160 10.34 -14.85 -2.90
CA VAL A 160 10.74 -13.48 -3.30
C VAL A 160 10.44 -12.44 -2.22
N SER A 161 9.36 -12.63 -1.46
CA SER A 161 8.97 -11.73 -0.38
C SER A 161 9.90 -11.82 0.84
N LYS A 162 10.60 -12.93 1.04
CA LYS A 162 11.52 -13.12 2.19
C LYS A 162 12.57 -12.01 2.28
N ARG A 163 13.09 -11.54 1.14
CA ARG A 163 14.13 -10.49 1.08
C ARG A 163 13.64 -9.13 1.55
N ARG A 164 12.33 -8.89 1.50
CA ARG A 164 11.68 -7.64 1.93
C ARG A 164 11.44 -7.59 3.44
N ALA A 165 11.53 -8.73 4.13
CA ALA A 165 11.18 -8.84 5.56
C ALA A 165 12.05 -7.96 6.49
N PRO A 166 13.38 -7.86 6.34
CA PRO A 166 14.19 -7.00 7.20
C PRO A 166 13.85 -5.51 7.07
N THR A 167 13.61 -5.03 5.84
CA THR A 167 13.14 -3.65 5.58
C THR A 167 11.73 -3.43 6.14
N ALA A 168 10.85 -4.41 6.00
CA ALA A 168 9.52 -4.28 6.55
C ALA A 168 9.51 -4.21 8.07
N ALA A 169 10.42 -4.92 8.75
CA ALA A 169 10.52 -4.89 10.21
C ALA A 169 10.74 -3.46 10.74
N ILE A 170 11.56 -2.65 10.04
CA ILE A 170 11.88 -1.26 10.41
C ILE A 170 10.92 -0.20 9.85
N SER A 171 9.99 -0.60 8.97
CA SER A 171 8.94 0.29 8.43
C SER A 171 7.85 0.53 9.47
N ASP A 172 7.26 1.72 9.55
CA ASP A 172 6.25 2.02 10.57
C ASP A 172 4.90 1.34 10.27
N TYR A 173 4.65 1.01 9.01
CA TYR A 173 3.47 0.29 8.53
C TYR A 173 3.85 -0.67 7.38
N ALA A 174 2.97 -1.59 7.03
CA ALA A 174 3.08 -2.45 5.86
C ALA A 174 2.39 -1.77 4.68
N ASN A 175 3.04 -1.78 3.52
CA ASN A 175 2.55 -1.11 2.31
C ASN A 175 2.52 -2.06 1.08
N PRO A 176 1.75 -3.17 1.15
CA PRO A 176 1.73 -4.17 0.08
C PRO A 176 0.99 -3.66 -1.16
N VAL A 177 1.23 -4.32 -2.29
CA VAL A 177 0.61 -4.00 -3.58
C VAL A 177 -0.56 -4.94 -3.85
N PHE A 178 -1.75 -4.38 -4.03
CA PHE A 178 -2.99 -5.09 -4.32
C PHE A 178 -3.60 -4.66 -5.65
N TYR A 179 -2.76 -4.37 -6.66
CA TYR A 179 -3.25 -4.15 -8.01
C TYR A 179 -3.88 -5.42 -8.58
N ILE A 180 -4.96 -5.26 -9.34
CA ILE A 180 -5.66 -6.39 -9.98
C ILE A 180 -5.25 -6.42 -11.47
N THR A 181 -5.02 -7.60 -12.05
CA THR A 181 -4.51 -7.75 -13.43
C THR A 181 -5.61 -8.18 -14.41
N SER A 182 -6.74 -8.67 -13.89
CA SER A 182 -7.89 -9.15 -14.65
C SER A 182 -9.21 -8.90 -13.89
N PRO A 183 -10.39 -9.07 -14.49
CA PRO A 183 -11.67 -8.88 -13.82
C PRO A 183 -11.99 -9.89 -12.69
N ASP A 184 -11.12 -10.88 -12.43
CA ASP A 184 -11.34 -11.94 -11.44
C ASP A 184 -11.16 -11.44 -10.01
N LEU A 185 -12.24 -10.84 -9.48
CA LEU A 185 -12.32 -10.40 -8.10
C LEU A 185 -12.21 -11.54 -7.08
N VAL A 186 -12.65 -12.76 -7.42
CA VAL A 186 -12.65 -13.89 -6.47
C VAL A 186 -11.22 -14.31 -6.20
N GLN A 187 -10.41 -14.45 -7.25
CA GLN A 187 -8.98 -14.74 -7.09
C GLN A 187 -8.23 -13.56 -6.47
N TRP A 188 -8.56 -12.32 -6.86
CA TRP A 188 -7.94 -11.15 -6.26
C TRP A 188 -8.21 -11.04 -4.74
N GLU A 189 -9.44 -11.28 -4.28
CA GLU A 189 -9.75 -11.29 -2.83
C GLU A 189 -8.94 -12.37 -2.09
N LYS A 190 -8.81 -13.57 -2.68
CA LYS A 190 -7.98 -14.64 -2.10
C LYS A 190 -6.53 -14.19 -1.96
N ASP A 191 -5.97 -13.57 -3.00
CA ASP A 191 -4.58 -13.09 -2.98
C ASP A 191 -4.39 -11.96 -1.94
N VAL A 192 -5.34 -11.03 -1.82
CA VAL A 192 -5.35 -9.99 -0.77
C VAL A 192 -5.36 -10.62 0.62
N LYS A 193 -6.28 -11.55 0.87
CA LYS A 193 -6.39 -12.24 2.16
C LYS A 193 -5.12 -13.01 2.50
N THR A 194 -4.58 -13.77 1.55
CA THR A 194 -3.33 -14.53 1.75
C THR A 194 -2.15 -13.62 2.11
N ALA A 195 -2.01 -12.48 1.43
CA ALA A 195 -0.98 -11.52 1.74
C ALA A 195 -1.18 -10.89 3.13
N VAL A 196 -2.41 -10.51 3.49
CA VAL A 196 -2.73 -9.92 4.80
C VAL A 196 -2.48 -10.90 5.93
N ASP A 197 -2.90 -12.16 5.80
CA ASP A 197 -2.70 -13.19 6.82
C ASP A 197 -1.20 -13.44 7.07
N ASP A 198 -0.40 -13.52 6.00
CA ASP A 198 1.06 -13.65 6.09
C ASP A 198 1.72 -12.42 6.75
N ILE A 199 1.22 -11.22 6.46
CA ILE A 199 1.70 -9.99 7.11
C ILE A 199 1.39 -10.01 8.60
N HIS A 200 0.17 -10.34 9.01
CA HIS A 200 -0.20 -10.43 10.43
C HIS A 200 0.60 -11.52 11.15
N GLN A 201 0.88 -12.65 10.51
CA GLN A 201 1.70 -13.70 11.09
C GLN A 201 3.14 -13.21 11.37
N ARG A 202 3.73 -12.44 10.45
CA ARG A 202 5.12 -11.96 10.57
C ARG A 202 5.26 -10.67 11.36
N PHE A 203 4.24 -9.82 11.36
CA PHE A 203 4.24 -8.46 11.91
C PHE A 203 2.88 -8.12 12.57
N PRO A 204 2.51 -8.78 13.68
CA PRO A 204 1.14 -8.78 14.22
C PRO A 204 0.57 -7.41 14.58
N ASN A 205 1.42 -6.43 14.89
CA ASN A 205 0.99 -5.09 15.31
C ASN A 205 1.13 -4.04 14.20
N LYS A 206 1.53 -4.45 12.99
CA LYS A 206 1.83 -3.50 11.91
C LYS A 206 0.57 -3.22 11.11
N LYS A 207 0.16 -1.94 11.06
CA LYS A 207 -0.95 -1.50 10.21
C LYS A 207 -0.67 -1.83 8.75
N ILE A 208 -1.70 -2.23 8.01
CA ILE A 208 -1.60 -2.57 6.59
C ILE A 208 -2.29 -1.47 5.78
N ILE A 209 -1.53 -0.76 4.96
CA ILE A 209 -2.05 0.24 4.02
C ILE A 209 -1.75 -0.25 2.61
N GLY A 210 -2.75 -0.79 1.91
CA GLY A 210 -2.54 -1.42 0.60
C GLY A 210 -2.54 -0.44 -0.56
N TYR A 211 -1.67 -0.63 -1.54
CA TYR A 211 -1.77 0.07 -2.83
C TYR A 211 -2.87 -0.57 -3.69
N ILE A 212 -3.81 0.25 -4.15
CA ILE A 212 -4.84 -0.12 -5.13
C ILE A 212 -4.86 0.92 -6.25
N TRP A 213 -5.32 0.51 -7.42
CA TRP A 213 -5.34 1.35 -8.62
C TRP A 213 -6.72 1.23 -9.30
N PRO A 214 -7.40 2.33 -9.65
CA PRO A 214 -8.65 2.30 -10.44
C PRO A 214 -8.51 1.81 -11.88
N GLN A 215 -7.31 1.38 -12.30
CA GLN A 215 -7.07 0.70 -13.56
C GLN A 215 -6.47 -0.69 -13.29
N TYR A 216 -6.68 -1.62 -14.21
CA TYR A 216 -5.96 -2.89 -14.15
C TYR A 216 -4.46 -2.67 -14.30
N TYR A 217 -3.69 -3.49 -13.59
CA TYR A 217 -2.24 -3.43 -13.56
C TYR A 217 -1.64 -3.40 -14.96
N SER A 218 -0.58 -2.61 -15.13
CA SER A 218 0.12 -2.38 -16.40
C SER A 218 1.01 -3.56 -16.83
N ALA A 219 0.53 -4.79 -16.66
CA ALA A 219 1.16 -5.96 -17.24
C ALA A 219 1.00 -5.90 -18.76
N THR A 220 2.11 -5.69 -19.48
CA THR A 220 2.14 -5.42 -20.94
C THR A 220 1.52 -6.53 -21.80
N ASN A 221 1.43 -7.75 -21.28
CA ASN A 221 0.79 -8.89 -21.94
C ASN A 221 -0.68 -9.10 -21.51
N SER A 222 -1.26 -8.21 -20.70
CA SER A 222 -2.65 -8.31 -20.26
C SER A 222 -3.60 -7.69 -21.29
N PRO A 223 -4.70 -8.36 -21.66
CA PRO A 223 -5.76 -7.74 -22.46
C PRO A 223 -6.47 -6.60 -21.73
N TYR A 224 -6.24 -6.45 -20.42
CA TYR A 224 -6.79 -5.40 -19.58
C TYR A 224 -5.80 -4.26 -19.31
N PHE A 225 -4.62 -4.26 -19.94
CA PHE A 225 -3.55 -3.29 -19.70
C PHE A 225 -4.07 -1.87 -19.48
N LYS A 226 -3.95 -1.35 -18.24
CA LYS A 226 -4.34 0.00 -17.83
C LYS A 226 -5.80 0.41 -18.12
N GLN A 227 -6.68 -0.51 -18.50
CA GLN A 227 -8.10 -0.20 -18.66
C GLN A 227 -8.70 0.17 -17.31
N PHE A 228 -9.64 1.12 -17.31
CA PHE A 228 -10.38 1.49 -16.11
C PHE A 228 -11.22 0.33 -15.60
N ILE A 229 -11.19 0.12 -14.29
CA ILE A 229 -12.02 -0.86 -13.60
C ILE A 229 -13.44 -0.31 -13.52
N ASP A 230 -14.43 -1.15 -13.84
CA ASP A 230 -15.83 -0.69 -13.76
C ASP A 230 -16.20 -0.27 -12.32
N PRO A 231 -17.10 0.72 -12.15
CA PRO A 231 -17.40 1.28 -10.84
C PRO A 231 -17.97 0.27 -9.82
N VAL A 232 -18.67 -0.77 -10.28
CA VAL A 232 -19.22 -1.81 -9.40
C VAL A 232 -18.10 -2.70 -8.89
N ARG A 233 -17.17 -3.11 -9.76
CA ARG A 233 -15.96 -3.85 -9.37
C ARG A 233 -15.06 -3.01 -8.47
N TRP A 234 -14.85 -1.74 -8.80
CA TRP A 234 -14.05 -0.82 -7.99
C TRP A 234 -14.60 -0.69 -6.56
N ARG A 235 -15.92 -0.50 -6.41
CA ARG A 235 -16.54 -0.45 -5.09
C ARG A 235 -16.32 -1.74 -4.29
N LYS A 236 -16.45 -2.91 -4.93
CA LYS A 236 -16.16 -4.19 -4.27
C LYS A 236 -14.71 -4.31 -3.84
N MET A 237 -13.76 -3.78 -4.62
CA MET A 237 -12.36 -3.74 -4.22
C MET A 237 -12.15 -2.89 -2.96
N LEU A 238 -12.79 -1.73 -2.84
CA LEU A 238 -12.75 -0.91 -1.63
C LEU A 238 -13.35 -1.64 -0.41
N GLU A 239 -14.48 -2.34 -0.60
CA GLU A 239 -15.12 -3.15 0.45
C GLU A 239 -14.22 -4.29 0.93
N ILE A 240 -13.56 -5.01 0.00
CA ILE A 240 -12.58 -6.04 0.30
C ILE A 240 -11.35 -5.44 1.00
N SER A 241 -10.83 -4.31 0.53
CA SER A 241 -9.70 -3.65 1.19
C SER A 241 -10.04 -3.27 2.63
N LYS A 242 -11.20 -2.65 2.89
CA LYS A 242 -11.65 -2.35 4.25
C LYS A 242 -11.82 -3.57 5.14
N LYS A 243 -12.25 -4.70 4.56
CA LYS A 243 -12.39 -5.97 5.29
C LYS A 243 -11.04 -6.50 5.79
N TYR A 244 -9.95 -6.31 5.06
CA TYR A 244 -8.66 -6.96 5.37
C TYR A 244 -7.53 -6.00 5.78
N THR A 245 -7.61 -4.70 5.50
CA THR A 245 -6.52 -3.74 5.74
C THR A 245 -6.94 -2.61 6.70
N ASP A 246 -5.99 -1.76 7.09
CA ASP A 246 -6.21 -0.55 7.91
C ASP A 246 -6.43 0.71 7.04
N GLY A 247 -6.16 0.58 5.75
CA GLY A 247 -6.28 1.67 4.81
C GLY A 247 -5.78 1.26 3.43
N VAL A 248 -5.88 2.22 2.52
CA VAL A 248 -5.39 2.09 1.15
C VAL A 248 -4.77 3.37 0.64
N ILE A 249 -3.77 3.26 -0.24
CA ILE A 249 -3.33 4.34 -1.12
C ILE A 249 -3.94 4.06 -2.49
N ILE A 250 -4.83 4.94 -2.93
CA ILE A 250 -5.34 4.93 -4.30
C ILE A 250 -4.30 5.64 -5.17
N TRP A 251 -3.54 4.86 -5.91
CA TRP A 251 -2.54 5.35 -6.85
C TRP A 251 -3.07 5.28 -8.28
N SER A 252 -2.62 6.19 -9.14
CA SER A 252 -2.82 6.05 -10.57
C SER A 252 -1.66 6.65 -11.37
N ASP A 253 -1.42 6.08 -12.55
CA ASP A 253 -0.71 6.80 -13.61
C ASP A 253 -1.58 7.97 -14.09
N LYS A 254 -0.93 9.00 -14.65
CA LYS A 254 -1.59 10.07 -15.41
C LYS A 254 -2.08 9.61 -16.79
N ARG A 255 -1.77 8.38 -17.20
CA ARG A 255 -2.09 7.83 -18.53
C ARG A 255 -3.00 6.61 -18.52
N ASP A 256 -3.80 6.49 -19.57
CA ASP A 256 -4.70 5.35 -19.81
C ASP A 256 -4.05 4.23 -20.64
N GLU A 257 -4.87 3.23 -21.03
CA GLU A 257 -4.50 2.09 -21.86
C GLU A 257 -3.93 2.47 -23.24
N ASN A 258 -4.27 3.67 -23.74
CA ASN A 258 -3.82 4.19 -25.03
C ASN A 258 -2.67 5.19 -24.88
N ASN A 259 -2.03 5.21 -23.71
CA ASN A 259 -0.96 6.14 -23.35
C ASN A 259 -1.42 7.61 -23.41
N GLN A 260 -2.73 7.89 -23.36
CA GLN A 260 -3.27 9.24 -23.39
C GLN A 260 -3.31 9.84 -22.00
N ILE A 261 -3.07 11.15 -21.90
CA ILE A 261 -3.18 11.88 -20.64
C ILE A 261 -4.63 11.88 -20.20
N VAL A 262 -4.89 11.43 -18.97
CA VAL A 262 -6.22 11.43 -18.39
C VAL A 262 -6.39 12.67 -17.52
N ARG A 263 -7.44 13.44 -17.82
CA ARG A 263 -7.84 14.62 -17.07
C ARG A 263 -8.87 14.23 -16.02
N TRP A 264 -8.90 14.95 -14.90
CA TRP A 264 -9.83 14.68 -13.80
C TRP A 264 -11.29 14.57 -14.24
N ASN A 265 -11.73 15.38 -15.20
CA ASN A 265 -13.10 15.37 -15.72
C ASN A 265 -13.43 14.21 -16.68
N ASP A 266 -12.50 13.27 -16.92
CA ASP A 266 -12.77 12.06 -17.69
C ASP A 266 -13.96 11.31 -17.07
N PRO A 267 -15.01 10.96 -17.84
CA PRO A 267 -16.20 10.28 -17.32
C PRO A 267 -15.88 8.98 -16.57
N ARG A 268 -14.82 8.26 -16.96
CA ARG A 268 -14.38 7.02 -16.30
C ARG A 268 -13.87 7.30 -14.89
N ILE A 269 -13.07 8.35 -14.70
CA ILE A 269 -12.61 8.82 -13.38
C ILE A 269 -13.79 9.27 -12.54
N GLN A 270 -14.71 10.06 -13.12
CA GLN A 270 -15.88 10.54 -12.38
C GLN A 270 -16.77 9.38 -11.92
N ALA A 271 -16.88 8.32 -12.71
CA ALA A 271 -17.58 7.10 -12.31
C ALA A 271 -16.87 6.36 -11.15
N THR A 272 -15.54 6.23 -11.22
CA THR A 272 -14.72 5.70 -10.11
C THR A 272 -14.89 6.53 -8.83
N MET A 273 -14.87 7.86 -8.94
CA MET A 273 -15.03 8.75 -7.79
C MET A 273 -16.42 8.68 -7.18
N LYS A 274 -17.47 8.61 -8.01
CA LYS A 274 -18.84 8.39 -7.52
C LYS A 274 -18.96 7.09 -6.73
N ALA A 275 -18.34 6.01 -7.20
CA ALA A 275 -18.28 4.74 -6.47
C ALA A 275 -17.49 4.86 -5.16
N THR A 276 -16.38 5.60 -5.17
CA THR A 276 -15.56 5.87 -3.98
C THR A 276 -16.35 6.68 -2.93
N GLN A 277 -17.02 7.75 -3.33
CA GLN A 277 -17.88 8.56 -2.45
C GLN A 277 -19.05 7.75 -1.90
N ALA A 278 -19.68 6.90 -2.72
CA ALA A 278 -20.75 6.01 -2.26
C ALA A 278 -20.24 5.01 -1.20
N PHE A 279 -19.05 4.45 -1.39
CA PHE A 279 -18.39 3.60 -0.38
C PHE A 279 -18.12 4.38 0.91
N ILE A 280 -17.55 5.58 0.80
CA ILE A 280 -17.24 6.45 1.96
C ILE A 280 -18.51 6.80 2.74
N HIS A 281 -19.60 7.16 2.05
CA HIS A 281 -20.87 7.48 2.69
C HIS A 281 -21.45 6.27 3.43
N ALA A 282 -21.41 5.08 2.83
CA ALA A 282 -21.88 3.85 3.46
C ALA A 282 -21.07 3.44 4.70
N ASN A 283 -19.81 3.88 4.81
CA ASN A 283 -18.88 3.53 5.90
C ASN A 283 -18.46 4.75 6.74
N ALA A 284 -19.28 5.80 6.76
CA ALA A 284 -18.86 7.13 7.24
C ALA A 284 -18.33 7.18 8.68
N LYS A 285 -18.71 6.22 9.54
CA LYS A 285 -18.25 6.11 10.94
C LYS A 285 -16.82 5.57 11.05
N GLU A 286 -16.41 4.73 10.10
CA GLU A 286 -15.11 4.05 10.07
C GLU A 286 -14.08 4.81 9.24
N ILE A 287 -14.52 5.60 8.25
CA ILE A 287 -13.61 6.39 7.42
C ILE A 287 -13.03 7.55 8.23
N LYS A 288 -11.69 7.56 8.37
CA LYS A 288 -10.95 8.66 9.00
C LYS A 288 -10.15 9.44 7.96
N VAL A 289 -10.01 10.73 8.24
CA VAL A 289 -9.16 11.64 7.45
C VAL A 289 -7.94 11.99 8.28
N GLU A 290 -6.75 11.68 7.76
CA GLU A 290 -5.50 12.19 8.30
C GLU A 290 -5.33 13.65 7.85
N GLY A 291 -5.53 14.58 8.79
CA GLY A 291 -5.35 16.01 8.54
C GLY A 291 -3.87 16.40 8.47
N LEU A 292 -3.57 17.38 7.62
CA LEU A 292 -2.24 18.02 7.60
C LEU A 292 -2.05 18.89 8.84
N GLN A 293 -0.87 18.81 9.45
CA GLN A 293 -0.50 19.65 10.60
C GLN A 293 0.80 20.37 10.33
N LYS A 294 0.70 21.63 9.90
CA LYS A 294 1.84 22.47 9.51
C LYS A 294 2.59 22.98 10.75
N TYR A 295 3.90 23.16 10.59
CA TYR A 295 4.81 23.77 11.55
C TYR A 295 5.60 24.88 10.87
#